data_AF-A0AAE3IT13-F1
#
_entry.id   AF-A0AAE3IT13-F1
#
_cell.length_a   1.000
_cell.length_b   1.000
_cell.length_c   1.000
_cell.angle_alpha   90.00
_cell.angle_beta   90.00
_cell.angle_gamma   90.00
#
_symmetry.space_group_name_H-M   'P 1'
#
loop_
_entity.id
_entity.type
_entity.pdbx_description
1 polymer ?
#
loop_
_entity_poly.entity_id
_entity_poly.type
_entity_poly.pdbx_seq_one_letter_code
_entity_poly.pdbx_strand_id
1 'polypeptide(L)'
;MQHAARVLGVTQKEIENEYYMVDLPDILKVKTKEQAARLFEQIMIRLATNQRFMPDDEYKQFVASIMPNENKAVENQFNREKFEELRMLTNMGVNRKGG
;
A
#
# COMPACT_ATOMS: atom_id res chain seq x y z
N MET A 1 -17.41 0.42 7.72
CA MET A 1 -18.14 1.69 7.54
C MET A 1 -17.31 2.92 7.90
N GLN A 2 -16.73 3.03 9.10
CA GLN A 2 -15.92 4.21 9.50
C GLN A 2 -14.74 4.52 8.56
N HIS A 3 -14.04 3.50 8.07
CA HIS A 3 -12.95 3.69 7.10
C HIS A 3 -13.45 4.30 5.78
N ALA A 4 -14.59 3.82 5.27
CA ALA A 4 -15.18 4.33 4.03
C ALA A 4 -15.61 5.80 4.17
N ALA A 5 -16.23 6.14 5.31
CA ALA A 5 -16.62 7.50 5.66
C ALA A 5 -15.42 8.46 5.62
N ARG A 6 -14.30 8.04 6.23
CA ARG A 6 -13.05 8.81 6.21
C ARG A 6 -12.50 9.00 4.79
N VAL A 7 -12.43 7.94 3.99
CA VAL A 7 -11.87 8.00 2.62
C VAL A 7 -12.70 8.90 1.71
N LEU A 8 -14.03 8.83 1.84
CA LEU A 8 -14.96 9.62 1.02
C LEU A 8 -15.16 11.05 1.55
N GLY A 9 -14.76 11.33 2.80
CA GLY A 9 -14.93 12.64 3.42
C GLY A 9 -16.38 12.93 3.82
N VAL A 10 -17.16 11.89 4.09
CA VAL A 10 -18.58 11.97 4.49
C VAL A 10 -18.78 11.30 5.83
N THR A 11 -19.91 11.55 6.46
CA THR A 11 -20.34 10.88 7.69
C THR A 11 -20.78 9.45 7.41
N GLN A 12 -20.76 8.61 8.45
CA GLN A 12 -21.30 7.25 8.36
C GLN A 12 -22.79 7.26 7.98
N LYS A 13 -23.55 8.24 8.48
CA LYS A 13 -24.98 8.37 8.18
C LYS A 13 -25.23 8.65 6.70
N GLU A 14 -24.41 9.48 6.07
CA GLU A 14 -24.50 9.75 4.63
C GLU A 14 -24.18 8.48 3.83
N ILE A 15 -23.17 7.70 4.22
CA ILE A 15 -22.91 6.41 3.57
C ILE A 15 -24.12 5.48 3.64
N GLU A 16 -24.76 5.38 4.80
CA GLU A 16 -25.89 4.48 5.01
C GLU A 16 -27.17 4.89 4.26
N ASN A 17 -27.34 6.17 3.95
CA ASN A 17 -28.58 6.69 3.36
C ASN A 17 -28.44 7.13 1.90
N GLU A 18 -27.23 7.46 1.44
CA GLU A 18 -27.00 8.10 0.14
C GLU A 18 -26.15 7.25 -0.81
N TYR A 19 -25.54 6.17 -0.31
CA TYR A 19 -24.68 5.30 -1.12
C TYR A 19 -25.24 3.89 -1.19
N TYR A 20 -25.19 3.31 -2.39
CA TYR A 20 -25.43 1.88 -2.54
C TYR A 20 -24.24 1.09 -2.00
N MET A 21 -24.51 0.21 -1.04
CA MET A 21 -23.46 -0.61 -0.39
C MET A 21 -22.72 -1.52 -1.37
N VAL A 22 -23.40 -1.91 -2.46
CA VAL A 22 -22.83 -2.74 -3.53
C VAL A 22 -21.76 -1.98 -4.31
N ASP A 23 -21.93 -0.67 -4.49
CA ASP A 23 -21.02 0.18 -5.30
C ASP A 23 -19.87 0.74 -4.46
N LEU A 24 -20.03 0.78 -3.13
CA LEU A 24 -19.07 1.34 -2.20
C LEU A 24 -17.63 0.84 -2.40
N PRO A 25 -17.37 -0.46 -2.63
CA PRO A 25 -16.00 -0.96 -2.86
C PRO A 25 -15.32 -0.30 -4.07
N ASP A 26 -16.05 -0.11 -5.17
CA ASP A 26 -15.47 0.43 -6.40
C ASP A 26 -15.31 1.95 -6.31
N ILE A 27 -16.26 2.65 -5.69
CA ILE A 27 -16.13 4.08 -5.37
C ILE A 27 -14.89 4.31 -4.50
N LEU A 28 -14.65 3.48 -3.48
CA LEU A 28 -13.48 3.58 -2.61
C LEU A 28 -12.17 3.33 -3.36
N LYS A 29 -12.13 2.36 -4.29
CA LYS A 29 -10.94 2.14 -5.14
C LYS A 29 -10.63 3.35 -5.99
N VAL A 30 -11.63 3.94 -6.64
CA VAL A 30 -11.45 5.13 -7.47
C VAL A 30 -10.97 6.30 -6.61
N LYS A 31 -11.60 6.53 -5.46
CA LYS A 31 -11.24 7.63 -4.56
C LYS A 31 -9.82 7.53 -4.01
N THR A 32 -9.40 6.33 -3.63
CA THR A 32 -8.04 6.10 -3.13
C THR A 32 -6.99 6.33 -4.24
N LYS A 33 -7.27 5.92 -5.49
CA LYS A 33 -6.43 6.24 -6.65
C LYS A 33 -6.34 7.74 -6.90
N GLU A 34 -7.46 8.46 -6.86
CA GLU A 34 -7.47 9.93 -7.00
C GLU A 34 -6.64 10.62 -5.91
N GLN A 35 -6.78 10.20 -4.66
CA GLN A 35 -6.03 10.77 -3.53
C GLN A 35 -4.53 10.54 -3.67
N ALA A 36 -4.13 9.33 -4.09
CA ALA A 36 -2.73 9.00 -4.36
C ALA A 36 -2.15 9.85 -5.50
N ALA A 37 -2.90 10.04 -6.60
CA ALA A 37 -2.48 10.87 -7.72
C ALA A 37 -2.28 12.34 -7.32
N ARG A 38 -3.21 12.90 -6.53
CA ARG A 38 -3.07 14.28 -6.00
C ARG A 38 -1.88 14.44 -5.07
N LEU A 39 -1.63 13.46 -4.21
CA LEU A 39 -0.45 13.48 -3.33
C LEU A 39 0.83 13.45 -4.15
N PHE A 40 0.89 12.61 -5.18
CA PHE A 40 2.03 12.54 -6.10
C PHE A 40 2.27 13.87 -6.82
N GLU A 41 1.21 14.50 -7.33
CA GLU A 41 1.30 15.82 -7.96
C GLU A 41 1.87 16.87 -6.99
N GLN A 42 1.39 16.91 -5.74
CA GLN A 42 1.93 17.83 -4.73
C GLN A 42 3.41 17.59 -4.43
N ILE A 43 3.84 16.34 -4.39
CA ILE A 43 5.25 15.97 -4.22
C ILE A 43 6.07 16.48 -5.41
N MET A 44 5.60 16.25 -6.64
CA MET A 44 6.27 16.72 -7.87
C MET A 44 6.37 18.24 -7.92
N ILE A 45 5.30 18.96 -7.59
CA ILE A 45 5.31 20.43 -7.49
C ILE A 45 6.36 20.87 -6.47
N ARG A 46 6.36 20.29 -5.26
CA ARG A 46 7.32 20.66 -4.21
C ARG A 46 8.78 20.39 -4.58
N LEU A 47 9.05 19.33 -5.34
CA LEU A 47 10.38 19.03 -5.88
C LEU A 47 10.78 20.07 -6.91
N ALA A 48 9.90 20.37 -7.87
CA ALA A 48 10.15 21.34 -8.93
C ALA A 48 10.34 22.78 -8.40
N THR A 49 9.56 23.19 -7.40
CA THR A 49 9.58 24.56 -6.88
C THR A 49 10.71 24.85 -5.89
N ASN A 50 11.29 23.83 -5.25
CA ASN A 50 12.34 24.04 -4.24
C ASN A 50 13.77 24.14 -4.79
N GLN A 51 13.95 24.23 -6.12
CA GLN A 51 15.28 24.26 -6.78
C GLN A 51 16.22 23.11 -6.38
N ARG A 52 15.75 22.08 -5.67
CA ARG A 52 16.49 20.85 -5.45
C ARG A 52 16.43 20.09 -6.76
N PHE A 53 17.40 20.39 -7.62
CA PHE A 53 17.73 19.58 -8.79
C PHE A 53 18.06 18.18 -8.26
N MET A 54 17.05 17.31 -8.23
CA MET A 54 17.24 15.91 -7.93
C MET A 54 17.97 15.32 -9.15
N PRO A 55 19.15 14.71 -8.98
CA PRO A 55 19.81 14.02 -10.09
C PRO A 55 18.85 13.00 -10.72
N ASP A 56 18.90 12.85 -12.05
CA ASP A 56 17.98 12.00 -12.81
C ASP A 56 17.89 10.56 -12.26
N ASP A 57 18.99 10.03 -11.74
CA ASP A 57 19.05 8.67 -11.17
C ASP A 57 18.31 8.58 -9.83
N GLU A 58 18.43 9.59 -8.97
CA GLU A 58 17.69 9.68 -7.71
C GLU A 58 16.20 9.90 -7.99
N TYR A 59 15.86 10.70 -9.00
CA TYR A 59 14.49 10.93 -9.44
C TYR A 59 13.82 9.63 -9.92
N LYS A 60 14.51 8.84 -10.75
CA LYS A 60 14.00 7.54 -11.23
C LYS A 60 13.78 6.57 -10.08
N GLN A 61 14.71 6.48 -9.12
CA GLN A 61 14.55 5.61 -7.94
C GLN A 61 13.39 6.07 -7.06
N PHE A 62 13.27 7.37 -6.83
CA PHE A 62 12.19 7.95 -6.04
C PHE A 62 10.82 7.70 -6.67
N VAL A 63 10.67 7.98 -7.97
CA VAL A 63 9.44 7.71 -8.72
C VAL A 63 9.09 6.21 -8.71
N ALA A 64 10.08 5.33 -8.89
CA ALA A 64 9.89 3.88 -8.80
C ALA A 64 9.48 3.40 -7.39
N SER A 65 9.89 4.10 -6.33
CA SER A 65 9.53 3.78 -4.95
C SER A 65 8.12 4.22 -4.57
N ILE A 66 7.58 5.23 -5.25
CA ILE A 66 6.27 5.84 -4.94
C ILE A 66 5.18 5.39 -5.90
N MET A 67 5.51 5.11 -7.16
CA MET A 67 4.55 4.51 -8.07
C MET A 67 4.17 3.12 -7.54
N PRO A 68 2.88 2.85 -7.31
CA PRO A 68 2.46 1.51 -6.95
C PRO A 68 2.92 0.57 -8.06
N ASN A 69 3.63 -0.49 -7.68
CA ASN A 69 4.04 -1.56 -8.59
C ASN A 69 2.77 -2.32 -9.06
N GLU A 70 1.89 -1.69 -9.84
CA GLU A 70 0.64 -2.31 -10.32
C GLU A 70 0.89 -3.52 -11.23
N ASN A 71 2.15 -3.81 -11.60
CA ASN A 71 2.51 -4.92 -12.50
C ASN A 71 3.53 -5.93 -11.95
N LYS A 72 3.95 -5.85 -10.68
CA LYS A 72 4.71 -6.97 -10.10
C LYS A 72 3.70 -7.93 -9.50
N ALA A 73 3.31 -8.93 -10.28
CA ALA A 73 2.70 -10.14 -9.76
C ALA A 73 3.53 -10.55 -8.55
N VAL A 74 2.95 -10.45 -7.35
CA VAL A 74 3.56 -11.03 -6.17
C VAL A 74 3.50 -12.53 -6.43
N GLU A 75 4.60 -13.08 -6.93
CA GLU A 75 4.78 -14.51 -6.95
C GLU A 75 4.73 -14.96 -5.50
N ASN A 76 3.54 -15.39 -5.05
CA ASN A 76 3.34 -16.13 -3.82
C ASN A 76 3.93 -17.53 -3.99
N GLN A 77 5.20 -17.63 -4.40
CA GLN A 77 5.93 -18.88 -4.35
C GLN A 77 6.51 -18.99 -2.94
N PHE A 78 6.17 -20.10 -2.30
CA PHE A 78 6.67 -20.44 -0.98
C PHE A 78 8.21 -20.46 -1.00
N ASN A 79 8.84 -19.52 -0.30
CA ASN A 79 10.29 -19.48 -0.15
C ASN A 79 10.69 -20.35 1.05
N ARG A 80 11.26 -21.52 0.76
CA ARG A 80 11.67 -22.51 1.76
C ARG A 80 12.75 -21.99 2.71
N GLU A 81 13.67 -21.15 2.24
CA GLU A 81 14.76 -20.61 3.08
C GLU A 81 14.23 -19.69 4.16
N LYS A 82 13.32 -18.77 3.80
CA LYS A 82 12.66 -17.88 4.78
C LYS A 82 11.81 -18.65 5.78
N PHE A 83 11.20 -19.77 5.36
CA PHE A 83 10.45 -20.64 6.25
C PHE A 83 11.37 -21.36 7.26
N GLU A 84 12.53 -21.85 6.81
CA GLU A 84 13.50 -22.45 7.73
C GLU A 84 14.10 -21.43 8.71
N GLU A 85 14.37 -20.20 8.25
CA GLU A 85 14.81 -19.09 9.12
C GLU A 85 13.77 -18.79 10.21
N LEU A 86 12.48 -18.67 9.84
CA LEU A 86 11.39 -18.52 10.80
C LEU A 86 11.28 -19.71 11.75
N ARG A 87 11.48 -20.94 11.27
CA ARG A 87 11.45 -22.15 12.09
C ARG A 87 12.59 -22.17 13.12
N MET A 88 13.77 -21.70 12.75
CA MET A 88 14.90 -21.56 13.67
C MET A 88 14.64 -20.50 14.73
N LEU A 89 14.12 -19.33 14.33
CA LEU A 89 13.80 -18.23 15.25
C LEU A 89 12.67 -18.57 16.23
N THR A 90 11.68 -19.34 15.77
CA THR A 90 10.50 -19.72 16.60
C THR A 90 10.70 -20.99 17.40
N ASN A 91 11.87 -21.64 17.33
CA ASN A 91 12.20 -22.88 18.04
C ASN A 91 11.18 -24.02 17.87
N MET A 92 10.33 -23.98 16.83
CA MET A 92 9.31 -25.00 16.54
C MET A 92 9.89 -26.25 15.85
N GLY A 93 11.11 -26.64 16.24
CA GLY A 93 11.88 -27.69 15.58
C GLY A 93 12.67 -28.62 16.48
N VAL A 94 12.64 -28.45 17.81
CA VAL A 94 13.34 -29.37 18.72
C VAL A 94 12.35 -30.38 19.28
N ASN A 95 12.25 -31.50 18.58
CA ASN A 95 11.66 -32.71 19.13
C ASN A 95 12.47 -33.10 20.38
N ARG A 96 11.81 -33.12 21.55
CA ARG A 96 12.31 -33.81 22.74
C ARG A 96 12.60 -35.26 22.35
N LYS A 97 13.88 -35.61 22.23
CA LYS A 97 14.33 -37.00 22.37
C LYS A 97 14.74 -37.19 23.82
N GLY A 98 14.16 -38.22 24.43
CA GLY A 98 14.30 -38.52 25.85
C GLY A 98 15.73 -38.70 26.32
N GLY A 99 15.93 -38.25 27.56
CA GLY A 99 16.77 -38.87 28.57
C GLY A 99 15.89 -39.07 29.80
#